data_AF-A0A166ER23-F1
#
_entry.id   AF-A0A166ER23-F1
#
_cell.length_a   1.000
_cell.length_b   1.000
_cell.length_c   1.000
_cell.angle_alpha   90.00
_cell.angle_beta   90.00
_cell.angle_gamma   90.00
#
_symmetry.space_group_name_H-M   'P 1'
#
loop_
_entity.id
_entity.type
_entity.pdbx_description
1 polymer ?
#
loop_
_entity_poly.entity_id
_entity_poly.type
_entity_poly.pdbx_seq_one_letter_code
_entity_poly.pdbx_strand_id
1 'polypeptide(L)'
;MIRALGGGGGRGMRVHVEAQTTGNGTGGVAQVWERERSAQRRFQKLVETAPSTATRNLVHLLLTAATRMTRALRYQGADSFACLANSHMGEWVFLDINPYMQVEHGVSIARPAGRGVRVDTWLYRAGVRGCNVGTDCDSLLARILVRGRDLWEATQQAVRALRETSVKNEEGGVDTDRTVFVGAVAHVHWEEGK
;
A
#
# COMPACT_ATOMS: atom_id res chain seq x y z
N MET A 1 -2.17 -18.13 9.52
CA MET A 1 -2.10 -18.44 8.08
C MET A 1 -3.41 -19.11 7.67
N ILE A 2 -4.38 -18.35 7.15
CA ILE A 2 -5.64 -18.92 6.64
C ILE A 2 -5.43 -19.28 5.17
N ARG A 3 -5.67 -20.55 4.82
CA ARG A 3 -5.51 -21.08 3.47
C ARG A 3 -6.80 -20.80 2.69
N ALA A 4 -6.75 -19.98 1.66
CA ALA A 4 -7.86 -19.87 0.72
C ALA A 4 -8.10 -21.26 0.10
N LEU A 5 -9.28 -21.83 0.36
CA LEU A 5 -9.68 -23.11 -0.22
C LEU A 5 -9.84 -22.97 -1.73
N GLY A 6 -9.53 -24.04 -2.46
CA GLY A 6 -9.29 -23.97 -3.91
C GLY A 6 -10.55 -23.64 -4.72
N GLY A 7 -10.36 -22.80 -5.73
CA GLY A 7 -11.24 -22.63 -6.89
C GLY A 7 -10.42 -22.80 -8.17
N GLY A 8 -11.01 -23.41 -9.20
CA GLY A 8 -10.31 -23.83 -10.41
C GLY A 8 -9.68 -22.69 -11.24
N GLY A 9 -8.86 -23.06 -12.22
CA GLY A 9 -8.03 -22.17 -13.04
C GLY A 9 -8.78 -21.23 -14.00
N GLY A 10 -9.64 -20.37 -13.47
CA GLY A 10 -10.18 -19.21 -14.18
C GLY A 10 -9.17 -18.05 -14.17
N ARG A 11 -8.93 -17.44 -15.35
CA ARG A 11 -8.14 -16.21 -15.51
C ARG A 11 -8.92 -14.96 -15.05
N GLY A 12 -9.38 -14.97 -13.80
CA GLY A 12 -10.06 -13.83 -13.17
C GLY A 12 -9.09 -12.99 -12.34
N MET A 13 -9.14 -11.67 -12.50
CA MET A 13 -8.35 -10.76 -11.67
C MET A 13 -8.74 -10.88 -10.20
N ARG A 14 -7.74 -11.00 -9.32
CA ARG A 14 -7.94 -11.00 -7.87
C ARG A 14 -7.48 -9.68 -7.30
N VAL A 15 -8.45 -8.84 -6.98
CA VAL A 15 -8.22 -7.52 -6.39
C VAL A 15 -8.10 -7.67 -4.88
N HIS A 16 -7.07 -7.08 -4.27
CA HIS A 16 -6.88 -7.08 -2.82
C HIS A 16 -7.27 -5.71 -2.29
N VAL A 17 -8.42 -5.61 -1.61
CA VAL A 17 -8.93 -4.34 -1.06
C VAL A 17 -8.90 -4.42 0.47
N GLU A 18 -8.49 -3.33 1.11
CA GLU A 18 -8.45 -3.22 2.56
C GLU A 18 -9.25 -2.00 3.01
N ALA A 19 -10.15 -2.19 3.97
CA ALA A 19 -10.82 -1.09 4.66
C ALA A 19 -10.01 -0.70 5.90
N GLN A 20 -9.56 0.55 5.94
CA GLN A 20 -9.03 1.16 7.15
C GLN A 20 -10.17 1.81 7.94
N THR A 21 -10.26 1.47 9.22
CA THR A 21 -11.20 2.05 10.19
C THR A 21 -10.45 2.72 11.33
N THR A 22 -11.14 3.65 12.01
CA THR A 22 -10.68 4.25 13.27
C THR A 22 -11.82 4.19 14.29
N GLY A 23 -11.66 3.37 15.33
CA GLY A 23 -12.62 3.19 16.43
C GLY A 23 -12.29 4.05 17.66
N ASN A 24 -13.31 4.42 18.44
CA ASN A 24 -13.20 5.31 19.61
C ASN A 24 -13.27 4.61 20.98
N GLY A 25 -13.30 3.28 21.06
CA GLY A 25 -13.44 2.54 22.32
C GLY A 25 -14.88 2.41 22.86
N THR A 26 -15.84 3.22 22.39
CA THR A 26 -17.23 3.22 22.90
C THR A 26 -18.24 2.60 21.93
N GLY A 27 -17.78 2.13 20.77
CA GLY A 27 -18.64 1.63 19.67
C GLY A 27 -18.93 2.67 18.59
N GLY A 28 -18.27 3.83 18.64
CA GLY A 28 -18.21 4.78 17.54
C GLY A 28 -17.07 4.46 16.56
N VAL A 29 -17.31 4.71 15.28
CA VAL A 29 -16.30 4.65 14.20
C VAL A 29 -16.19 6.05 13.64
N ALA A 30 -15.00 6.65 13.75
CA ALA A 30 -14.75 8.04 13.38
C ALA A 30 -14.48 8.20 11.88
N GLN A 31 -13.76 7.25 11.28
CA GLN A 31 -13.41 7.24 9.87
C GLN A 31 -13.41 5.80 9.34
N VAL A 32 -13.77 5.65 8.07
CA VAL A 32 -13.69 4.39 7.32
C VAL A 32 -13.41 4.71 5.85
N TRP A 33 -12.42 4.06 5.25
CA TRP A 33 -11.98 4.31 3.86
C TRP A 33 -11.19 3.13 3.30
N GLU A 34 -11.12 3.00 1.98
CA GLU A 34 -10.49 1.86 1.31
C GLU A 34 -9.11 2.16 0.70
N ARG A 35 -8.27 1.13 0.67
CA ARG A 35 -7.03 1.05 -0.11
C ARG A 35 -7.03 -0.21 -0.94
N GLU A 36 -6.34 -0.13 -2.07
CA GLU A 36 -6.03 -1.31 -2.86
C GLU A 36 -4.57 -1.70 -2.73
N ARG A 37 -4.33 -3.01 -2.65
CA ARG A 37 -3.04 -3.63 -2.36
C ARG A 37 -2.77 -4.81 -3.31
N SER A 38 -3.39 -4.80 -4.50
CA SER A 38 -3.33 -5.87 -5.50
C SER A 38 -1.92 -6.10 -6.07
N ALA A 39 -1.13 -5.03 -6.21
CA ALA A 39 0.24 -5.10 -6.74
C ALA A 39 1.20 -5.68 -5.68
N GLN A 40 1.40 -7.00 -5.73
CA GLN A 40 2.24 -7.76 -4.79
C GLN A 40 3.25 -8.66 -5.49
N ARG A 41 4.39 -8.92 -4.83
CA ARG A 41 5.38 -9.91 -5.26
C ARG A 41 5.74 -10.80 -4.08
N ARG A 42 5.56 -12.12 -4.21
CA ARG A 42 5.83 -13.11 -3.15
C ARG A 42 5.21 -12.72 -1.79
N PHE A 43 3.95 -12.28 -1.80
CA PHE A 43 3.19 -11.80 -0.63
C PHE A 43 3.68 -10.49 0.02
N GLN A 44 4.68 -9.81 -0.55
CA GLN A 44 5.06 -8.45 -0.18
C GLN A 44 4.27 -7.43 -1.01
N LYS A 45 3.75 -6.39 -0.35
CA LYS A 45 3.05 -5.26 -0.99
C LYS A 45 4.07 -4.40 -1.74
N LEU A 46 3.89 -4.21 -3.05
CA LEU A 46 4.77 -3.34 -3.83
C LEU A 46 4.22 -1.92 -3.97
N VAL A 47 2.96 -1.80 -4.39
CA VAL A 47 2.32 -0.50 -4.60
C VAL A 47 0.89 -0.55 -4.06
N GLU A 48 0.45 0.55 -3.47
CA GLU A 48 -0.91 0.71 -2.95
C GLU A 48 -1.58 1.93 -3.60
N THR A 49 -2.89 1.86 -3.86
CA THR A 49 -3.69 3.00 -4.32
C THR A 49 -4.82 3.32 -3.33
N ALA A 50 -5.26 4.58 -3.35
CA ALA A 50 -6.38 5.07 -2.55
C ALA A 50 -7.05 6.25 -3.29
N PRO A 51 -8.35 6.20 -3.62
CA PRO A 51 -9.28 5.07 -3.44
C PRO A 51 -8.92 3.86 -4.32
N SER A 52 -9.54 2.70 -4.07
CA SER A 52 -9.40 1.48 -4.90
C SER A 52 -10.08 1.66 -6.27
N THR A 53 -9.59 0.95 -7.30
CA THR A 53 -10.21 0.89 -8.63
C THR A 53 -11.33 -0.16 -8.70
N ALA A 54 -11.50 -0.97 -7.65
CA ALA A 54 -12.54 -1.97 -7.55
C ALA A 54 -13.97 -1.39 -7.62
N THR A 55 -14.94 -2.25 -7.91
CA THR A 55 -16.34 -1.83 -8.07
C THR A 55 -16.88 -1.20 -6.79
N ARG A 56 -17.63 -0.09 -6.92
CA ARG A 56 -18.14 0.66 -5.76
C ARG A 56 -19.09 -0.18 -4.88
N ASN A 57 -19.79 -1.16 -5.46
CA ASN A 57 -20.59 -2.12 -4.70
C ASN A 57 -19.73 -2.98 -3.77
N LEU A 58 -18.61 -3.53 -4.25
CA LEU A 58 -17.67 -4.30 -3.43
C LEU A 58 -17.06 -3.43 -2.32
N VAL A 59 -16.58 -2.24 -2.68
CA VAL A 59 -16.02 -1.28 -1.72
C VAL A 59 -17.05 -0.95 -0.62
N HIS A 60 -18.30 -0.66 -1.00
CA HIS A 60 -19.36 -0.36 -0.04
C HIS A 60 -19.68 -1.54 0.90
N LEU A 61 -19.70 -2.78 0.39
CA LEU A 61 -19.88 -3.98 1.21
C LEU A 61 -18.73 -4.16 2.22
N LEU A 62 -17.48 -3.99 1.77
CA LEU A 62 -16.29 -4.08 2.62
C LEU A 62 -16.30 -3.02 3.73
N LEU A 63 -16.51 -1.75 3.38
CA LEU A 63 -16.54 -0.64 4.35
C LEU A 63 -17.69 -0.82 5.37
N THR A 64 -18.83 -1.36 4.92
CA THR A 64 -19.97 -1.70 5.80
C THR A 64 -19.63 -2.85 6.76
N ALA A 65 -18.96 -3.90 6.27
CA ALA A 65 -18.54 -5.04 7.09
C ALA A 65 -17.49 -4.62 8.14
N ALA A 66 -16.45 -3.88 7.72
CA ALA A 66 -15.44 -3.31 8.60
C ALA A 66 -16.08 -2.43 9.69
N THR A 67 -16.93 -1.47 9.30
CA THR A 67 -17.66 -0.61 10.24
C THR A 67 -18.48 -1.43 11.26
N ARG A 68 -19.16 -2.49 10.82
CA ARG A 68 -19.92 -3.37 11.74
C ARG A 68 -19.00 -4.08 12.73
N MET A 69 -17.84 -4.58 12.28
CA MET A 69 -16.88 -5.27 13.15
C MET A 69 -16.20 -4.33 14.15
N THR A 70 -15.66 -3.18 13.73
CA THR A 70 -15.05 -2.18 14.64
C THR A 70 -16.04 -1.70 15.71
N ARG A 71 -17.33 -1.54 15.35
CA ARG A 71 -18.40 -1.22 16.32
C ARG A 71 -18.66 -2.36 17.29
N ALA A 72 -18.82 -3.59 16.81
CA ALA A 72 -19.10 -4.76 17.64
C ALA A 72 -17.97 -5.06 18.64
N LEU A 73 -16.71 -4.89 18.21
CA LEU A 73 -15.52 -5.02 19.05
C LEU A 73 -15.32 -3.84 20.02
N ARG A 74 -16.09 -2.74 19.87
CA ARG A 74 -15.84 -1.44 20.54
C ARG A 74 -14.37 -1.02 20.44
N TYR A 75 -13.77 -1.22 19.26
CA TYR A 75 -12.32 -1.07 19.10
C TYR A 75 -11.87 0.37 19.33
N GLN A 76 -10.65 0.54 19.87
CA GLN A 76 -10.03 1.83 20.14
C GLN A 76 -8.70 1.92 19.39
N GLY A 77 -8.58 2.90 18.49
CA GLY A 77 -7.41 3.07 17.63
C GLY A 77 -7.74 2.82 16.15
N ALA A 78 -6.71 2.56 15.35
CA ALA A 78 -6.85 2.24 13.92
C ALA A 78 -6.70 0.74 13.66
N ASP A 79 -7.57 0.20 12.82
CA ASP A 79 -7.65 -1.20 12.41
C ASP A 79 -7.84 -1.33 10.89
N SER A 80 -7.31 -2.41 10.32
CA SER A 80 -7.28 -2.70 8.89
C SER A 80 -7.95 -4.03 8.60
N PHE A 81 -9.03 -4.04 7.81
CA PHE A 81 -9.78 -5.24 7.40
C PHE A 81 -9.47 -5.58 5.94
N ALA A 82 -8.73 -6.67 5.70
CA ALA A 82 -8.35 -7.07 4.34
C ALA A 82 -9.31 -8.11 3.74
N CYS A 83 -9.66 -7.93 2.46
CA CYS A 83 -10.34 -8.94 1.66
C CYS A 83 -9.67 -9.14 0.30
N LEU A 84 -9.80 -10.37 -0.22
CA LEU A 84 -9.60 -10.67 -1.62
C LEU A 84 -10.97 -10.72 -2.29
N ALA A 85 -11.09 -10.08 -3.44
CA ALA A 85 -12.27 -10.13 -4.28
C ALA A 85 -11.93 -10.63 -5.68
N ASN A 86 -12.81 -11.47 -6.22
CA ASN A 86 -12.79 -11.85 -7.62
C ASN A 86 -13.69 -10.87 -8.39
N SER A 87 -13.09 -9.99 -9.20
CA SER A 87 -13.82 -8.94 -9.91
C SER A 87 -14.79 -9.46 -10.97
N HIS A 88 -14.64 -10.72 -11.42
CA HIS A 88 -15.52 -11.35 -12.41
C HIS A 88 -16.64 -12.19 -11.81
N MET A 89 -16.37 -12.88 -10.69
CA MET A 89 -17.36 -13.80 -10.08
C MET A 89 -18.17 -13.13 -8.96
N GLY A 90 -17.78 -11.93 -8.49
CA GLY A 90 -18.42 -11.24 -7.37
C GLY A 90 -18.15 -11.89 -6.00
N GLU A 91 -17.41 -12.99 -5.98
CA GLU A 91 -16.96 -13.69 -4.78
C GLU A 91 -15.93 -12.86 -4.02
N TRP A 92 -16.02 -12.87 -2.70
CA TRP A 92 -15.05 -12.23 -1.82
C TRP A 92 -14.75 -13.10 -0.61
N VAL A 93 -13.50 -13.02 -0.14
CA VAL A 93 -12.99 -13.78 1.01
C VAL A 93 -12.31 -12.79 1.95
N PHE A 94 -12.69 -12.82 3.22
CA PHE A 94 -12.00 -12.10 4.29
C PHE A 94 -10.66 -12.80 4.64
N LEU A 95 -9.57 -12.05 4.80
CA LEU A 95 -8.25 -12.61 5.10
C LEU A 95 -7.85 -12.41 6.55
N ASP A 96 -7.74 -11.15 6.97
CA ASP A 96 -7.24 -10.78 8.29
C ASP A 96 -7.77 -9.41 8.77
N ILE A 97 -7.55 -9.18 10.06
CA ILE A 97 -7.61 -7.88 10.70
C ILE A 97 -6.22 -7.57 11.23
N ASN A 98 -5.66 -6.43 10.83
CA ASN A 98 -4.39 -5.93 11.31
C ASN A 98 -4.62 -4.74 12.27
N PRO A 99 -4.51 -4.93 13.60
CA PRO A 99 -4.82 -3.90 14.61
C PRO A 99 -3.65 -2.94 14.90
N TYR A 100 -2.76 -2.71 13.92
CA TYR A 100 -1.56 -1.88 14.11
C TYR A 100 -1.25 -1.02 12.88
N MET A 101 -0.73 0.19 13.12
CA MET A 101 -0.37 1.15 12.08
C MET A 101 1.00 0.81 11.48
N GLN A 102 1.06 0.51 10.17
CA GLN A 102 2.27 -0.03 9.51
C GLN A 102 3.25 1.09 9.07
N VAL A 103 4.43 1.19 9.70
CA VAL A 103 5.52 2.17 9.42
C VAL A 103 6.89 1.53 9.68
N GLU A 104 7.89 1.69 8.79
CA GLU A 104 9.18 0.94 8.80
C GLU A 104 10.42 1.79 8.30
N HIS A 105 11.63 1.20 8.25
CA HIS A 105 13.00 1.80 8.13
C HIS A 105 14.04 0.82 7.49
N GLY A 106 15.18 1.18 6.85
CA GLY A 106 15.75 2.49 6.42
C GLY A 106 17.31 2.52 6.13
N VAL A 107 17.83 3.21 5.06
CA VAL A 107 19.27 3.61 4.74
C VAL A 107 19.58 5.16 4.70
N SER A 108 19.85 5.80 3.54
CA SER A 108 20.05 7.25 3.36
C SER A 108 19.53 7.67 1.98
N ILE A 109 18.89 8.84 1.85
CA ILE A 109 18.04 9.10 0.67
C ILE A 109 18.07 10.56 0.16
N ALA A 110 18.22 10.68 -1.16
CA ALA A 110 17.84 11.89 -1.90
C ALA A 110 16.32 11.85 -2.14
N ARG A 111 15.57 12.65 -1.38
CA ARG A 111 14.11 12.73 -1.48
C ARG A 111 13.69 13.49 -2.76
N PRO A 112 12.80 12.95 -3.62
CA PRO A 112 12.17 13.69 -4.71
C PRO A 112 11.42 14.93 -4.22
N ALA A 113 11.26 15.91 -5.11
CA ALA A 113 10.66 17.21 -4.78
C ALA A 113 9.41 17.51 -5.62
N GLY A 114 8.58 18.43 -5.13
CA GLY A 114 7.44 18.97 -5.86
C GLY A 114 6.09 18.71 -5.19
N ARG A 115 5.07 19.46 -5.63
CA ARG A 115 3.70 19.39 -5.12
C ARG A 115 3.13 17.98 -5.34
N GLY A 116 2.46 17.44 -4.32
CA GLY A 116 1.81 16.12 -4.36
C GLY A 116 2.70 14.94 -3.91
N VAL A 117 4.01 15.13 -3.75
CA VAL A 117 4.94 14.07 -3.33
C VAL A 117 5.34 14.24 -1.87
N ARG A 118 5.26 13.17 -1.08
CA ARG A 118 5.75 13.07 0.30
C ARG A 118 6.62 11.82 0.44
N VAL A 119 7.71 11.91 1.19
CA VAL A 119 8.62 10.77 1.41
C VAL A 119 8.73 10.50 2.89
N ASP A 120 8.01 9.47 3.34
CA ASP A 120 8.09 8.94 4.70
C ASP A 120 9.24 7.94 4.77
N THR A 121 10.24 8.28 5.55
CA THR A 121 11.50 7.54 5.60
C THR A 121 12.27 8.03 6.82
N TRP A 122 12.85 7.10 7.57
CA TRP A 122 13.61 7.39 8.79
C TRP A 122 14.95 8.09 8.55
N LEU A 123 15.17 8.55 7.33
CA LEU A 123 16.49 8.68 6.77
C LEU A 123 16.93 10.11 6.63
N TYR A 124 18.20 10.27 6.99
CA TYR A 124 18.91 11.52 6.82
C TYR A 124 19.04 11.83 5.33
N ARG A 125 18.91 13.12 5.04
CA ARG A 125 19.16 13.66 3.71
C ARG A 125 20.62 13.39 3.37
N ALA A 126 20.89 13.02 2.13
CA ALA A 126 22.25 12.85 1.62
C ALA A 126 23.14 14.06 2.02
N GLY A 127 24.31 13.78 2.60
CA GLY A 127 25.27 14.79 3.08
C GLY A 127 25.12 15.25 4.54
N VAL A 128 24.15 14.75 5.32
CA VAL A 128 23.96 15.19 6.73
C VAL A 128 24.60 14.27 7.76
N ARG A 129 24.48 12.95 7.59
CA ARG A 129 25.20 11.89 8.33
C ARG A 129 25.05 10.56 7.61
N GLY A 130 26.04 9.67 7.73
CA GLY A 130 25.90 8.27 7.34
C GLY A 130 24.90 7.54 8.27
N CYS A 131 24.09 6.66 7.71
CA CYS A 131 23.18 5.78 8.44
C CYS A 131 23.51 4.34 8.03
N ASN A 132 23.90 3.51 9.00
CA ASN A 132 24.21 2.11 8.78
C ASN A 132 22.95 1.25 8.95
N VAL A 133 22.86 0.18 8.17
CA VAL A 133 21.66 -0.66 8.06
C VAL A 133 22.09 -2.10 8.15
N GLY A 134 21.88 -2.68 9.32
CA GLY A 134 22.21 -4.07 9.59
C GLY A 134 21.27 -5.04 8.86
N THR A 135 21.72 -6.28 8.74
CA THR A 135 20.93 -7.43 8.27
C THR A 135 19.73 -7.76 9.16
N ASP A 136 19.69 -7.19 10.37
CA ASP A 136 18.71 -7.47 11.41
C ASP A 136 17.46 -6.56 11.30
N CYS A 137 17.44 -5.64 10.34
CA CYS A 137 16.34 -4.73 10.04
C CYS A 137 15.60 -5.13 8.75
N ASP A 138 14.40 -4.59 8.54
CA ASP A 138 13.71 -4.74 7.26
C ASP A 138 14.46 -3.96 6.14
N SER A 139 14.30 -4.46 4.93
CA SER A 139 14.69 -3.86 3.67
C SER A 139 13.96 -2.55 3.29
N LEU A 140 12.90 -2.12 4.01
CA LEU A 140 12.14 -0.93 3.60
C LEU A 140 12.90 0.38 3.84
N LEU A 141 13.47 0.93 2.77
CA LEU A 141 14.24 2.18 2.87
C LEU A 141 13.35 3.43 3.02
N ALA A 142 12.31 3.53 2.19
CA ALA A 142 11.45 4.69 2.14
C ALA A 142 10.09 4.34 1.54
N ARG A 143 9.04 5.01 2.04
CA ARG A 143 7.71 5.03 1.45
C ARG A 143 7.51 6.36 0.72
N ILE A 144 7.34 6.30 -0.59
CA ILE A 144 7.02 7.47 -1.41
C ILE A 144 5.50 7.51 -1.58
N LEU A 145 4.87 8.55 -1.05
CA LEU A 145 3.45 8.81 -1.17
C LEU A 145 3.22 9.90 -2.21
N VAL A 146 2.25 9.70 -3.09
CA VAL A 146 1.99 10.58 -4.23
C VAL A 146 0.50 10.86 -4.34
N ARG A 147 0.14 12.10 -4.67
CA ARG A 147 -1.25 12.56 -4.80
C ARG A 147 -1.48 13.34 -6.10
N GLY A 148 -2.18 12.70 -7.04
CA GLY A 148 -2.80 13.35 -8.20
C GLY A 148 -4.26 13.73 -7.96
N ARG A 149 -4.92 14.34 -8.96
CA ARG A 149 -6.39 14.46 -9.01
C ARG A 149 -7.07 13.15 -9.43
N ASP A 150 -6.36 12.33 -10.20
CA ASP A 150 -6.76 11.03 -10.71
C ASP A 150 -5.56 10.05 -10.67
N LEU A 151 -5.80 8.78 -11.03
CA LEU A 151 -4.76 7.74 -11.05
C LEU A 151 -3.65 8.05 -12.07
N TRP A 152 -3.97 8.69 -13.19
CA TRP A 152 -3.01 9.04 -14.23
C TRP A 152 -2.01 10.09 -13.74
N GLU A 153 -2.50 11.20 -13.17
CA GLU A 153 -1.64 12.24 -12.59
C GLU A 153 -0.81 11.70 -11.43
N ALA A 154 -1.40 10.87 -10.57
CA ALA A 154 -0.67 10.21 -9.48
C ALA A 154 0.45 9.30 -10.02
N THR A 155 0.18 8.55 -11.10
CA THR A 155 1.15 7.65 -11.75
C THR A 155 2.30 8.45 -12.38
N GLN A 156 2.01 9.52 -13.11
CA GLN A 156 3.03 10.39 -13.70
C GLN A 156 3.92 11.04 -12.62
N GLN A 157 3.32 11.52 -11.53
CA GLN A 157 4.08 12.03 -10.39
C GLN A 157 4.91 10.92 -9.71
N ALA A 158 4.41 9.68 -9.62
CA ALA A 158 5.13 8.55 -9.02
C ALA A 158 6.32 8.09 -9.88
N VAL A 159 6.16 7.98 -11.20
CA VAL A 159 7.26 7.72 -12.14
C VAL A 159 8.35 8.78 -12.01
N ARG A 160 7.97 10.07 -11.93
CA ARG A 160 8.93 11.16 -11.71
C ARG A 160 9.65 11.03 -10.37
N ALA A 161 8.89 10.87 -9.28
CA ALA A 161 9.42 10.77 -7.92
C ALA A 161 10.37 9.57 -7.76
N LEU A 162 10.01 8.41 -8.32
CA LEU A 162 10.88 7.23 -8.34
C LEU A 162 12.18 7.53 -9.11
N ARG A 163 12.12 8.07 -10.33
CA ARG A 163 13.30 8.41 -11.14
C ARG A 163 14.25 9.41 -10.45
N GLU A 164 13.69 10.43 -9.79
CA GLU A 164 14.43 11.42 -8.98
C GLU A 164 15.05 10.81 -7.71
N THR A 165 14.41 9.78 -7.12
CA THR A 165 14.91 9.13 -5.90
C THR A 165 16.23 8.42 -6.17
N SER A 166 17.24 8.72 -5.34
CA SER A 166 18.48 7.94 -5.29
C SER A 166 18.89 7.62 -3.85
N VAL A 167 19.41 6.41 -3.67
CA VAL A 167 19.99 5.88 -2.44
C VAL A 167 21.45 5.58 -2.74
N LYS A 168 22.36 6.02 -1.86
CA LYS A 168 23.80 5.82 -2.01
C LYS A 168 24.42 5.45 -0.67
N ASN A 169 25.46 4.62 -0.73
CA ASN A 169 26.43 4.36 0.33
C ASN A 169 27.74 5.12 0.01
N GLU A 170 28.78 4.89 0.82
CA GLU A 170 30.12 5.48 0.63
C GLU A 170 30.82 4.98 -0.65
N GLU A 171 30.45 3.79 -1.13
CA GLU A 171 30.98 3.16 -2.36
C GLU A 171 30.23 3.60 -3.64
N GLY A 172 29.19 4.44 -3.52
CA GLY A 172 28.54 5.12 -4.63
C GLY A 172 27.16 4.59 -5.07
N GLY A 173 26.67 3.47 -4.53
CA GLY A 173 25.37 2.90 -4.91
C GLY A 173 24.86 1.80 -3.97
N VAL A 174 23.53 1.76 -3.80
CA VAL A 174 22.81 0.66 -3.15
C VAL A 174 21.76 0.15 -4.12
N ASP A 175 21.70 -1.16 -4.34
CA ASP A 175 20.67 -1.77 -5.19
C ASP A 175 19.29 -1.60 -4.55
N THR A 176 18.31 -1.24 -5.36
CA THR A 176 16.93 -0.95 -4.91
C THR A 176 15.92 -1.43 -5.94
N ASP A 177 14.74 -1.86 -5.48
CA ASP A 177 13.61 -2.26 -6.33
C ASP A 177 12.97 -1.10 -7.13
N ARG A 178 13.60 0.07 -7.19
CA ARG A 178 13.13 1.26 -7.92
C ARG A 178 12.75 0.95 -9.37
N THR A 179 13.53 0.13 -10.06
CA THR A 179 13.26 -0.29 -11.45
C THR A 179 12.01 -1.17 -11.55
N VAL A 180 11.79 -2.05 -10.57
CA VAL A 180 10.58 -2.88 -10.44
C VAL A 180 9.35 -2.00 -10.18
N PHE A 181 9.45 -1.02 -9.27
CA PHE A 181 8.36 -0.08 -9.01
C PHE A 181 8.01 0.77 -10.24
N VAL A 182 9.01 1.32 -10.95
CA VAL A 182 8.78 2.07 -12.21
C VAL A 182 8.14 1.18 -13.27
N GLY A 183 8.60 -0.06 -13.42
CA GLY A 183 8.01 -1.02 -14.35
C GLY A 183 6.57 -1.39 -14.01
N ALA A 184 6.25 -1.53 -12.71
CA ALA A 184 4.90 -1.84 -12.24
C ALA A 184 3.91 -0.70 -12.52
N VAL A 185 4.26 0.55 -12.15
CA VAL A 185 3.35 1.70 -12.35
C VAL A 185 3.28 2.20 -13.79
N ALA A 186 4.20 1.77 -14.67
CA ALA A 186 4.15 2.05 -16.10
C ALA A 186 3.58 0.89 -16.94
N HIS A 187 3.05 -0.16 -16.29
CA HIS A 187 2.48 -1.31 -16.98
C HIS A 187 1.03 -1.05 -17.42
N VAL A 188 0.61 -1.58 -18.58
CA VAL A 188 -0.74 -1.37 -19.12
C VAL A 188 -1.85 -1.74 -18.12
N HIS A 189 -1.70 -2.84 -17.37
CA HIS A 189 -2.70 -3.22 -16.35
C HIS A 189 -2.79 -2.19 -15.20
N TRP A 190 -1.71 -1.50 -14.85
CA TRP A 190 -1.77 -0.43 -13.86
C TRP A 190 -2.58 0.77 -14.38
N GLU A 191 -2.38 1.17 -15.63
CA GLU A 191 -3.16 2.23 -16.27
C GLU A 191 -4.65 1.86 -16.40
N GLU A 192 -4.94 0.58 -16.63
CA GLU A 192 -6.29 0.02 -16.66
C GLU A 192 -6.93 -0.18 -15.26
N GLY A 193 -6.19 0.05 -14.18
CA GLY A 193 -6.64 -0.18 -12.80
C GLY A 193 -6.94 -1.65 -12.47
N LYS A 194 -6.12 -2.56 -13.03
CA LYS A 194 -6.32 -4.01 -13.12
C LYS A 194 -5.24 -4.82 -12.40
#